data_AF-A0A4Y2IG39-F1
#
_entry.id   AF-A0A4Y2IG39-F1
#
_cell.length_a   1.000
_cell.length_b   1.000
_cell.length_c   1.000
_cell.angle_alpha   90.00
_cell.angle_beta   90.00
_cell.angle_gamma   90.00
#
_symmetry.space_group_name_H-M   'P 1'
#
loop_
_entity.id
_entity.type
_entity.pdbx_description
1 polymer ?
#
loop_
_entity_poly.entity_id
_entity_poly.type
_entity_poly.pdbx_seq_one_letter_code
_entity_poly.pdbx_strand_id
1 'polypeptide(L)'
;MTPVGQDTRTLMLACIGLLLCAGQSSGFGYYSHSESNQGDGTNKLLLILVDGCRWDYPDQDSAGLPGFRKLAENGVRAPYVTPIFPANSYPNWYTIMTGKCCWL
;
A
#
# COMPACT_ATOMS: atom_id res chain seq x y z
N MET A 1 3.49 43.34 49.83
CA MET A 1 2.94 43.69 48.51
C MET A 1 2.29 42.44 47.93
N THR A 2 1.13 42.62 47.33
CA THR A 2 -0.09 41.79 47.41
C THR A 2 -0.01 40.34 46.90
N PRO A 3 -0.83 39.43 47.46
CA PRO A 3 -0.93 38.02 47.05
C PRO A 3 -1.65 37.95 45.70
N VAL A 4 -1.03 37.39 44.67
CA VAL A 4 -1.73 37.15 43.40
C VAL A 4 -2.48 35.83 43.52
N GLY A 5 -3.77 35.96 43.79
CA GLY A 5 -4.76 34.89 43.81
C GLY A 5 -4.71 34.04 42.54
N GLN A 6 -4.89 32.74 42.75
CA GLN A 6 -5.06 31.74 41.71
C GLN A 6 -6.35 32.02 40.93
N ASP A 7 -6.24 32.78 39.85
CA ASP A 7 -7.34 32.93 38.90
C ASP A 7 -7.52 31.61 38.14
N THR A 8 -8.62 30.91 38.43
CA THR A 8 -9.13 29.75 37.69
C THR A 8 -9.22 30.00 36.18
N ARG A 9 -9.28 31.26 35.76
CA ARG A 9 -9.25 31.70 34.35
C ARG A 9 -7.86 31.54 33.72
N THR A 10 -6.78 31.79 34.46
CA THR A 10 -5.39 31.59 34.02
C THR A 10 -5.05 30.10 33.90
N LEU A 11 -5.54 29.29 34.84
CA LEU A 11 -5.45 27.82 34.76
C LEU A 11 -6.25 27.24 33.58
N MET A 12 -7.46 27.74 33.33
CA MET A 12 -8.26 27.32 32.17
C MET A 12 -7.59 27.63 30.83
N LEU A 13 -6.96 28.80 30.70
CA LEU A 13 -6.25 29.19 29.48
C LEU A 13 -4.98 28.35 29.23
N ALA A 14 -4.27 27.95 30.30
CA ALA A 14 -3.15 27.01 30.19
C ALA A 14 -3.60 25.62 29.73
N CYS A 15 -4.77 25.14 30.18
CA CYS A 15 -5.30 23.83 29.77
C CYS A 15 -5.76 23.79 28.30
N ILE A 16 -6.34 24.88 27.78
CA ILE A 16 -6.73 24.98 26.36
C ILE A 16 -5.48 25.03 25.46
N GLY A 17 -4.41 25.69 25.91
CA GLY A 17 -3.12 25.71 25.22
C GLY A 17 -2.45 24.34 25.10
N LEU A 18 -2.56 23.47 26.12
CA LEU A 18 -2.02 22.10 26.06
C LEU A 18 -2.87 21.13 25.22
N LEU A 19 -4.18 21.36 25.09
CA LEU A 19 -5.09 20.51 24.30
C LEU A 19 -4.94 20.70 22.78
N LEU A 20 -4.42 21.85 22.33
CA LEU A 20 -4.08 22.06 20.91
C LEU A 20 -2.75 21.39 20.52
N CYS A 21 -1.88 21.07 21.48
CA CYS A 21 -0.60 20.39 21.23
C CYS A 21 -0.73 18.85 21.16
N ALA A 22 -1.89 18.29 21.49
CA ALA A 22 -2.17 16.85 21.33
C ALA A 22 -2.71 16.50 19.92
N GLY A 23 -2.94 17.50 19.05
CA GLY A 23 -3.47 17.32 17.70
C GLY A 23 -2.50 16.75 16.65
N GLN A 24 -1.30 16.28 17.03
CA GLN A 24 -0.31 15.81 16.05
C GLN A 24 0.73 14.84 16.65
N SER A 25 0.33 13.90 17.50
CA SER A 25 1.24 12.82 17.92
C SER A 25 0.57 11.46 18.04
N SER A 26 -0.26 11.14 17.06
CA SER A 26 -0.44 9.76 16.63
C SER A 26 -0.62 9.76 15.12
N GLY A 27 0.41 10.25 14.43
CA GLY A 27 0.69 9.69 13.13
C GLY A 27 0.85 8.19 13.35
N PHE A 28 -0.18 7.41 13.03
CA PHE A 28 -0.01 6.03 12.56
C PHE A 28 0.70 6.14 11.21
N GLY A 29 1.94 6.65 11.26
CA GLY A 29 2.82 6.75 10.15
C GLY A 29 3.19 5.33 9.82
N TYR A 30 2.61 4.82 8.73
CA TYR A 30 3.16 3.67 8.05
C TYR A 30 4.64 4.00 7.77
N TYR A 31 5.55 3.49 8.60
CA TYR A 31 6.98 3.54 8.34
C TYR A 31 7.23 2.66 7.11
N SER A 32 7.07 3.25 5.92
CA SER A 32 7.57 2.66 4.69
C SER A 32 9.07 2.87 4.68
N HIS A 33 9.81 1.82 5.01
CA HIS A 33 11.25 1.78 4.83
C HIS A 33 11.56 1.70 3.34
N SER A 34 11.52 2.84 2.64
CA SER A 34 12.02 2.95 1.28
C SER A 34 13.50 3.31 1.34
N GLU A 35 14.35 2.31 1.62
CA GLU A 35 15.78 2.38 1.30
C GLU A 35 15.92 2.44 -0.23
N SER A 36 15.89 3.65 -0.77
CA SER A 36 16.45 3.95 -2.08
C SER A 36 17.96 4.15 -1.92
N ASN A 37 18.66 3.07 -1.54
CA ASN A 37 20.11 3.10 -1.57
C ASN A 37 20.57 2.98 -3.03
N GLN A 38 21.28 4.04 -3.42
CA GLN A 38 22.28 4.22 -4.49
C GLN A 38 22.41 3.11 -5.53
N GLY A 39 22.51 3.53 -6.78
CA GLY A 39 22.68 2.70 -7.97
C GLY A 39 23.78 1.63 -7.83
N ASP A 40 23.37 0.47 -7.35
CA ASP A 40 23.81 -0.79 -7.91
C ASP A 40 23.16 -0.90 -9.28
N GLY A 41 23.89 -1.36 -10.29
CA GLY A 41 23.39 -1.50 -11.68
C GLY A 41 22.29 -2.57 -11.82
N THR A 42 21.64 -2.95 -10.73
CA THR A 42 20.65 -4.00 -10.63
C THR A 42 19.24 -3.41 -10.63
N ASN A 43 18.47 -3.76 -11.66
CA ASN A 43 17.06 -3.41 -11.72
C ASN A 43 16.30 -4.21 -10.65
N LYS A 44 15.64 -3.52 -9.72
CA LYS A 44 14.81 -4.16 -8.68
C LYS A 44 13.53 -4.71 -9.32
N LEU A 45 13.19 -5.96 -9.00
CA LEU A 45 11.97 -6.63 -9.45
C LEU A 45 10.91 -6.61 -8.34
N LEU A 46 9.74 -6.02 -8.62
CA LEU A 46 8.55 -6.10 -7.78
C LEU A 46 7.51 -6.97 -8.47
N LEU A 47 7.09 -8.06 -7.82
CA LEU A 47 6.03 -8.93 -8.29
C LEU A 47 4.77 -8.76 -7.43
N ILE A 48 3.68 -8.32 -8.04
CA ILE A 48 2.37 -8.15 -7.39
C ILE A 48 1.45 -9.27 -7.89
N LEU A 49 1.03 -10.15 -6.98
CA LEU A 49 0.07 -11.21 -7.26
C LEU A 49 -1.34 -10.75 -6.87
N VAL A 50 -2.25 -10.73 -7.84
CA VAL A 50 -3.67 -10.40 -7.61
C VAL A 50 -4.51 -11.64 -7.84
N ASP A 51 -5.15 -12.14 -6.79
CA ASP A 51 -5.99 -13.34 -6.88
C ASP A 51 -7.36 -13.03 -7.48
N GLY A 52 -7.93 -13.97 -8.22
CA GLY A 52 -9.25 -13.84 -8.83
C GLY A 52 -9.38 -12.73 -9.89
N CYS A 53 -8.28 -12.11 -10.33
CA CYS A 53 -8.30 -11.11 -11.40
C CYS A 53 -8.42 -11.79 -12.77
N ARG A 54 -9.64 -11.87 -13.28
CA ARG A 54 -9.89 -12.40 -14.63
C ARG A 54 -9.37 -11.43 -15.69
N TRP A 55 -8.94 -11.96 -16.83
CA TRP A 55 -8.28 -11.20 -17.89
C TRP A 55 -9.08 -10.01 -18.44
N ASP A 56 -10.41 -10.03 -18.31
CA ASP A 56 -11.33 -8.99 -18.75
C ASP A 56 -11.55 -7.88 -17.71
N TYR A 57 -11.21 -8.09 -16.43
CA TYR A 57 -11.47 -7.10 -15.37
C TYR A 57 -10.74 -5.76 -15.56
N PRO A 58 -9.47 -5.72 -16.01
CA PRO A 58 -8.78 -4.44 -16.25
C PRO A 58 -9.38 -3.64 -17.42
N ASP A 59 -10.06 -4.32 -18.36
CA ASP A 59 -10.65 -3.71 -19.55
C ASP A 59 -12.10 -3.25 -19.28
N GLN A 60 -12.73 -3.73 -18.20
CA GLN A 60 -14.04 -3.27 -17.78
C GLN A 60 -13.95 -1.90 -17.10
N ASP A 61 -14.43 -0.86 -17.77
CA ASP A 61 -14.48 0.52 -17.25
C ASP A 61 -15.20 0.61 -15.89
N SER A 62 -16.16 -0.28 -15.64
CA SER A 62 -16.91 -0.37 -14.37
C SER A 62 -16.05 -0.77 -13.17
N ALA A 63 -14.92 -1.44 -13.37
CA ALA A 63 -14.03 -1.86 -12.28
C ALA A 63 -13.17 -0.70 -11.74
N GLY A 64 -13.07 0.42 -12.47
CA GLY A 64 -12.39 1.62 -11.98
C GLY A 64 -10.94 1.37 -11.56
N LEU A 65 -10.16 0.65 -12.38
CA LEU A 65 -8.76 0.30 -12.11
C LEU A 65 -7.76 1.19 -12.89
N PRO A 66 -7.65 2.52 -12.59
CA PRO A 66 -6.82 3.44 -13.36
C PRO A 66 -5.32 3.11 -13.25
N GLY A 67 -4.89 2.45 -12.17
CA GLY A 67 -3.51 2.00 -11.98
C GLY A 67 -3.12 0.93 -12.99
N PHE A 68 -3.95 -0.11 -13.14
CA PHE A 68 -3.70 -1.19 -14.11
C PHE A 68 -3.73 -0.68 -15.55
N ARG A 69 -4.62 0.26 -15.87
CA ARG A 69 -4.61 0.92 -17.18
C ARG A 69 -3.30 1.65 -17.46
N LYS A 70 -2.82 2.47 -16.52
CA LYS A 70 -1.53 3.17 -16.66
C LYS A 70 -0.37 2.19 -16.80
N LEU A 71 -0.39 1.06 -16.11
CA LEU A 71 0.63 0.01 -16.24
C LEU A 71 0.61 -0.66 -17.62
N ALA A 72 -0.57 -0.87 -18.20
CA ALA A 72 -0.72 -1.40 -19.55
C ALA A 72 -0.29 -0.39 -20.63
N GLU A 73 -0.60 0.90 -20.45
CA GLU A 73 -0.25 1.99 -21.38
C GLU A 73 1.27 2.28 -21.40
N ASN A 74 1.93 2.22 -20.24
CA ASN A 74 3.37 2.53 -20.11
C ASN A 74 4.26 1.29 -20.08
N GLY A 75 3.68 0.09 -20.23
CA GLY A 75 4.37 -1.19 -20.07
C GLY A 75 3.98 -2.21 -21.13
N VAL A 76 4.16 -3.49 -20.80
CA VAL A 76 3.80 -4.62 -21.67
C VAL A 76 2.70 -5.42 -21.00
N ARG A 77 1.61 -5.67 -21.74
CA ARG A 77 0.48 -6.48 -21.29
C ARG A 77 0.30 -7.71 -22.18
N ALA A 78 0.13 -8.87 -21.54
CA ALA A 78 -0.34 -10.08 -22.21
C ALA A 78 -1.88 -10.11 -22.26
N PRO A 79 -2.50 -10.69 -23.31
CA PRO A 79 -3.97 -10.72 -23.44
C PRO A 79 -4.65 -11.57 -22.35
N TYR A 80 -4.02 -12.67 -21.94
CA TYR A 80 -4.45 -13.51 -20.82
C TYR A 80 -3.30 -14.38 -20.34
N VAL A 81 -3.44 -14.94 -19.13
CA VAL A 81 -2.53 -15.95 -18.57
C VAL A 81 -3.33 -17.23 -18.35
N THR A 82 -2.82 -18.35 -18.86
CA THR A 82 -3.48 -19.65 -18.68
C THR A 82 -3.06 -20.22 -17.32
N PRO A 83 -3.99 -20.44 -16.37
CA PRO A 83 -3.64 -21.02 -15.08
C PRO A 83 -3.32 -22.50 -15.22
N ILE A 84 -2.57 -23.05 -14.28
CA ILE A 84 -2.41 -24.50 -14.17
C ILE A 84 -3.70 -25.16 -13.67
N PHE A 85 -3.89 -26.44 -13.99
CA PHE A 85 -4.99 -27.24 -13.44
C PHE A 85 -4.55 -27.94 -12.15
N PRO A 86 -5.36 -27.95 -11.07
CA PRO A 86 -6.61 -27.21 -10.88
C PRO A 86 -6.35 -25.70 -10.68
N ALA A 87 -7.30 -24.86 -11.11
CA ALA A 87 -7.21 -23.39 -11.03
C ALA A 87 -7.42 -22.86 -9.60
N ASN A 88 -6.49 -23.23 -8.70
CA ASN A 88 -6.44 -22.80 -7.31
C ASN A 88 -5.27 -21.83 -7.10
N SER A 89 -5.39 -20.90 -6.15
CA SER A 89 -4.46 -19.80 -5.92
C SER A 89 -3.06 -20.31 -5.56
N TYR A 90 -2.95 -21.25 -4.61
CA TYR A 90 -1.67 -21.77 -4.12
C TYR A 90 -0.83 -22.45 -5.22
N PRO A 91 -1.36 -23.44 -5.96
CA PRO A 91 -0.61 -24.08 -7.04
C PRO A 91 -0.18 -23.08 -8.14
N ASN A 92 -1.05 -22.11 -8.48
CA ASN A 92 -0.76 -21.13 -9.50
C ASN A 92 0.38 -20.18 -9.09
N TRP A 93 0.36 -19.66 -7.85
CA TRP A 93 1.44 -18.81 -7.33
C TRP A 93 2.77 -19.57 -7.29
N TYR A 94 2.76 -20.83 -6.85
CA TYR A 94 3.97 -21.65 -6.81
C TYR A 94 4.58 -21.84 -8.20
N THR A 95 3.73 -22.10 -9.22
CA THR A 95 4.21 -22.28 -10.59
C THR A 95 4.82 -21.00 -11.16
N ILE A 96 4.23 -19.82 -10.88
CA ILE A 96 4.79 -18.53 -11.33
C ILE A 96 6.18 -18.28 -10.71
N MET A 97 6.34 -18.59 -9.43
CA MET A 97 7.58 -18.36 -8.71
C MET A 97 8.70 -19.34 -9.08
N THR A 98 8.34 -20.59 -9.40
CA THR A 98 9.32 -21.67 -9.61
C THR A 98 9.49 -22.10 -11.07
N GLY A 99 8.56 -21.73 -11.94
CA GLY A 99 8.50 -22.22 -13.33
C GLY A 99 8.15 -23.71 -13.47
N LYS A 100 7.81 -24.40 -12.37
CA LYS A 100 7.47 -25.83 -12.38
C LYS A 100 5.96 -26.01 -12.40
N CYS A 101 5.46 -26.72 -13.40
CA CYS A 101 4.07 -27.15 -13.41
C CYS A 101 3.85 -28.16 -12.29
N CYS A 102 2.86 -27.91 -11.43
CA CYS A 102 2.40 -28.87 -10.44
C CYS A 102 1.51 -29.92 -11.14
N TRP A 103 2.14 -30.85 -11.88
CA TRP A 103 1.50 -32.12 -12.21
C TRP A 103 1.72 -33.06 -11.01
N LEU A 104 0.64 -33.32 -10.28
CA LEU A 104 0.48 -34.51 -9.45
C LEU A 104 -0.20 -35.60 -10.28
#